data_AF-A0AA43DND0-F1
#
_entry.id   AF-A0AA43DND0-F1
#
_cell.length_a   1.000
_cell.length_b   1.000
_cell.length_c   1.000
_cell.angle_alpha   90.00
_cell.angle_beta   90.00
_cell.angle_gamma   90.00
#
_symmetry.space_group_name_H-M   'P 1'
#
loop_
_entity.id
_entity.type
_entity.pdbx_description
1 polymer ?
#
loop_
_entity_poly.entity_id
_entity_poly.type
_entity_poly.pdbx_seq_one_letter_code
_entity_poly.pdbx_strand_id
1 'polypeptide(L)'
;MYNLLRDDIDLESLDLFPKGEPDETFRSIIARYSILNSIRSQSILLRKIFRRGCQNEAIYNEDLRVLSLLVANKKGAEDFYFKTLNENTFTSLILNFAKKNTSNSLTRRVDKIDDNYLLDRKYCISCVGRDYESKGFTYWRRSHQIPGVVCCLLFVVGNTIRIFIIFQTQEIQC
;
A
#
# COMPACT_ATOMS: atom_id res chain seq x y z
N MET A 1 -24.62 -9.18 -4.75
CA MET A 1 -23.25 -9.19 -5.33
C MET A 1 -22.25 -9.72 -4.29
N TYR A 2 -22.58 -10.85 -3.64
CA TYR A 2 -21.74 -11.59 -2.69
C TYR A 2 -21.54 -13.06 -3.18
N ASN A 3 -21.99 -13.38 -4.39
CA ASN A 3 -22.04 -14.76 -4.92
C ASN A 3 -20.71 -15.20 -5.60
N LEU A 4 -19.59 -14.60 -5.23
CA LEU A 4 -18.26 -14.99 -5.74
C LEU A 4 -17.26 -15.39 -4.66
N LEU A 5 -17.67 -15.41 -3.40
CA LEU A 5 -17.01 -16.27 -2.42
C LEU A 5 -17.56 -17.68 -2.66
N ARG A 6 -17.04 -18.34 -3.71
CA ARG A 6 -17.20 -19.79 -3.84
C ARG A 6 -16.72 -20.39 -2.52
N ASP A 7 -17.54 -21.25 -1.95
CA ASP A 7 -17.19 -22.07 -0.79
C ASP A 7 -15.94 -22.96 -1.04
N ASP A 8 -15.40 -22.94 -2.26
CA ASP A 8 -14.25 -23.70 -2.74
C ASP A 8 -12.94 -22.89 -2.86
N ILE A 9 -12.88 -21.62 -2.46
CA ILE A 9 -11.57 -20.96 -2.33
C ILE A 9 -10.94 -21.47 -1.04
N ASP A 10 -9.93 -22.32 -1.19
CA ASP A 10 -9.06 -22.69 -0.08
C ASP A 10 -8.41 -21.40 0.47
N LEU A 11 -8.99 -20.89 1.56
CA LEU A 11 -8.56 -19.67 2.25
C LEU A 11 -7.39 -20.03 3.17
N GLU A 12 -6.40 -20.74 2.64
CA GLU A 12 -5.12 -20.90 3.32
C GLU A 12 -4.60 -19.51 3.68
N SER A 13 -4.35 -19.31 4.97
CA SER A 13 -3.88 -18.04 5.49
C SER A 13 -2.55 -17.66 4.87
N LEU A 14 -2.30 -16.35 4.72
CA LEU A 14 -0.99 -15.86 4.31
C LEU A 14 -0.07 -15.79 5.52
N ASP A 15 0.69 -16.86 5.72
CA ASP A 15 1.73 -16.90 6.73
C ASP A 15 2.73 -15.75 6.52
N LEU A 16 3.21 -15.18 7.64
CA LEU A 16 4.22 -14.12 7.65
C LEU A 16 3.81 -12.84 6.88
N PHE A 17 2.51 -12.57 6.74
CA PHE A 17 2.07 -11.30 6.17
C PHE A 17 2.49 -10.13 7.07
N PRO A 18 3.26 -9.14 6.55
CA PRO A 18 3.82 -8.09 7.38
C PRO A 18 2.73 -7.14 7.87
N LYS A 19 2.83 -6.75 9.14
CA LYS A 19 2.07 -5.63 9.68
C LYS A 19 2.54 -4.33 9.01
N GLY A 20 1.58 -3.50 8.59
CA GLY A 20 1.85 -2.17 8.06
C GLY A 20 2.43 -1.23 9.11
N GLU A 21 3.45 -0.47 8.72
CA GLU A 21 4.05 0.59 9.53
C GLU A 21 3.28 1.91 9.43
N PRO A 22 3.42 2.82 10.43
CA PRO A 22 2.86 4.16 10.33
C PRO A 22 3.36 4.87 9.08
N ASP A 23 2.41 5.47 8.35
CA ASP A 23 2.65 6.17 7.07
C ASP A 23 3.17 5.26 5.94
N GLU A 24 3.19 3.93 6.08
CA GLU A 24 3.61 3.01 5.01
C GLU A 24 2.59 2.91 3.88
N THR A 25 3.06 2.87 2.62
CA THR A 25 2.18 2.61 1.47
C THR A 25 1.81 1.12 1.38
N PHE A 26 0.62 0.83 0.86
CA PHE A 26 0.17 -0.54 0.63
C PHE A 26 1.12 -1.30 -0.31
N ARG A 27 1.67 -0.64 -1.33
CA ARG A 27 2.77 -1.20 -2.15
C ARG A 27 3.95 -1.70 -1.34
N SER A 28 4.37 -0.93 -0.35
CA SER A 28 5.51 -1.28 0.50
C SER A 28 5.22 -2.52 1.34
N ILE A 29 4.00 -2.65 1.87
CA ILE A 29 3.56 -3.85 2.58
C ILE A 29 3.66 -5.07 1.67
N ILE A 30 3.14 -4.98 0.44
CA ILE A 30 3.21 -6.06 -0.55
C ILE A 30 4.67 -6.38 -0.94
N ALA A 31 5.52 -5.36 -1.08
CA ALA A 31 6.94 -5.55 -1.39
C ALA A 31 7.67 -6.27 -0.25
N ARG A 32 7.41 -5.89 1.01
CA ARG A 32 7.95 -6.59 2.19
C ARG A 32 7.50 -8.04 2.23
N TYR A 33 6.21 -8.30 1.97
CA TYR A 33 5.71 -9.67 1.91
C TYR A 33 6.42 -10.51 0.84
N SER A 34 6.65 -9.91 -0.34
CA SER A 34 7.39 -10.54 -1.44
C SER A 34 8.82 -10.89 -1.03
N ILE A 35 9.52 -9.99 -0.34
CA ILE A 35 10.88 -10.20 0.15
C ILE A 35 10.92 -11.29 1.23
N LEU A 36 10.03 -11.22 2.23
CA LEU A 36 9.96 -12.19 3.33
C LEU A 36 9.70 -13.62 2.84
N ASN A 37 8.92 -13.76 1.75
CA ASN A 37 8.59 -15.05 1.18
C ASN A 37 9.45 -15.42 -0.05
N SER A 38 10.51 -14.66 -0.33
CA SER A 38 11.40 -14.87 -1.49
C SER A 38 10.66 -14.98 -2.84
N ILE A 39 9.52 -14.30 -2.98
CA ILE A 39 8.73 -14.27 -4.21
C ILE A 39 9.33 -13.19 -5.11
N ARG A 40 9.88 -13.59 -6.25
CA ARG A 40 10.45 -12.64 -7.24
C ARG A 40 9.47 -12.29 -8.36
N SER A 41 8.56 -13.20 -8.65
CA SER A 41 7.61 -13.03 -9.75
C SER A 41 6.37 -12.30 -9.28
N GLN A 42 6.11 -11.13 -9.85
CA GLN A 42 4.88 -10.37 -9.61
C GLN A 42 3.63 -11.18 -9.96
N SER A 43 3.70 -12.03 -10.99
CA SER A 43 2.59 -12.88 -11.40
C SER A 43 2.20 -13.89 -10.31
N ILE A 44 3.22 -14.53 -9.72
CA ILE A 44 3.06 -15.48 -8.61
C ILE A 44 2.58 -14.74 -7.35
N LEU A 45 3.16 -13.57 -7.06
CA LEU A 45 2.78 -12.74 -5.92
C LEU A 45 1.29 -12.38 -5.97
N LEU A 46 0.83 -11.76 -7.06
CA LEU A 46 -0.56 -11.33 -7.23
C LEU A 46 -1.54 -12.49 -7.15
N ARG A 47 -1.19 -13.65 -7.73
CA ARG A 47 -1.98 -14.87 -7.60
C ARG A 47 -2.06 -15.34 -6.15
N LYS A 48 -0.96 -15.24 -5.39
CA LYS A 48 -0.89 -15.62 -3.98
C LYS A 48 -1.55 -14.60 -3.04
N ILE A 49 -1.66 -13.32 -3.35
CA ILE A 49 -2.28 -12.35 -2.43
C ILE A 49 -3.72 -11.98 -2.77
N PHE A 50 -4.11 -12.09 -4.05
CA PHE A 50 -5.44 -11.69 -4.53
C PHE A 50 -6.23 -12.85 -5.14
N ARG A 51 -5.66 -14.07 -5.18
CA ARG A 51 -6.31 -15.28 -5.73
C ARG A 51 -6.79 -15.10 -7.19
N ARG A 52 -6.23 -14.14 -7.93
CA ARG A 52 -6.57 -13.89 -9.35
C ARG A 52 -5.35 -13.97 -10.27
N GLY A 53 -5.62 -14.25 -11.54
CA GLY A 53 -4.62 -14.31 -12.60
C GLY A 53 -4.03 -12.94 -12.95
N CYS A 54 -2.93 -12.96 -13.69
CA CYS A 54 -2.06 -11.80 -13.96
C CYS A 54 -2.56 -10.91 -15.09
N GLN A 55 -3.88 -10.75 -15.22
CA GLN A 55 -4.45 -10.04 -16.35
C GLN A 55 -4.43 -8.51 -16.17
N ASN A 56 -4.21 -8.01 -14.94
CA ASN A 56 -4.14 -6.57 -14.67
C ASN A 56 -3.31 -6.29 -13.41
N GLU A 57 -2.34 -5.38 -13.50
CA GLU A 57 -1.53 -4.91 -12.36
C GLU A 57 -2.28 -3.96 -11.42
N ALA A 58 -3.41 -3.38 -11.87
CA ALA A 58 -4.23 -2.53 -11.04
C ALA A 58 -4.83 -3.33 -9.88
N ILE A 59 -4.69 -2.83 -8.67
CA ILE A 59 -5.30 -3.38 -7.46
C ILE A 59 -6.65 -2.69 -7.24
N TYR A 60 -7.68 -3.44 -6.84
CA TYR A 60 -9.03 -2.95 -6.59
C TYR A 60 -9.44 -3.16 -5.12
N ASN A 61 -10.51 -2.49 -4.68
CA ASN A 61 -11.06 -2.69 -3.33
C ASN A 61 -11.42 -4.15 -3.06
N GLU A 62 -11.91 -4.87 -4.06
CA GLU A 62 -12.24 -6.30 -3.94
C GLU A 62 -10.99 -7.16 -3.70
N ASP A 63 -9.85 -6.80 -4.31
CA ASP A 63 -8.58 -7.47 -4.05
C ASP A 63 -8.14 -7.32 -2.59
N LEU A 64 -8.34 -6.12 -2.04
CA LEU A 64 -8.04 -5.87 -0.63
C LEU A 64 -9.00 -6.63 0.29
N ARG A 65 -10.27 -6.82 -0.07
CA ARG A 65 -11.21 -7.67 0.68
C ARG A 65 -10.75 -9.13 0.68
N VAL A 66 -10.36 -9.66 -0.47
CA VAL A 66 -9.78 -11.01 -0.57
C VAL A 66 -8.54 -11.11 0.32
N LEU A 67 -7.60 -10.17 0.21
CA LEU A 67 -6.41 -10.16 1.07
C LEU A 67 -6.77 -10.13 2.55
N SER A 68 -7.79 -9.35 2.94
CA SER A 68 -8.21 -9.23 4.33
C SER A 68 -8.71 -10.56 4.90
N LEU A 69 -9.40 -11.36 4.09
CA LEU A 69 -9.84 -12.72 4.46
C LEU A 69 -8.68 -13.71 4.55
N LEU A 70 -7.59 -13.47 3.84
CA LEU A 70 -6.40 -14.33 3.84
C LEU A 70 -5.43 -13.99 4.97
N VAL A 71 -5.35 -12.72 5.36
CA VAL A 71 -4.43 -12.24 6.42
C VAL A 71 -5.09 -12.33 7.79
N ALA A 72 -6.36 -11.95 7.87
CA ALA A 72 -7.12 -12.02 9.10
C ALA A 72 -8.18 -13.12 8.98
N ASN A 73 -8.47 -13.78 10.10
CA ASN A 73 -9.64 -14.66 10.17
C ASN A 73 -10.92 -13.88 9.81
N LYS A 74 -12.03 -14.59 9.52
CA LYS A 74 -13.30 -13.97 9.11
C LYS A 74 -13.76 -12.83 10.03
N LYS A 75 -13.49 -12.90 11.34
CA LYS A 75 -13.87 -11.86 12.31
C LYS A 75 -12.99 -10.61 12.24
N GLY A 76 -11.70 -10.73 11.91
CA GLY A 76 -10.76 -9.61 11.80
C GLY A 76 -10.61 -9.02 10.40
N ALA A 77 -11.20 -9.65 9.38
CA ALA A 77 -11.05 -9.24 7.99
C ALA A 77 -11.62 -7.83 7.73
N GLU A 78 -12.76 -7.48 8.32
CA GLU A 78 -13.36 -6.15 8.12
C GLU A 78 -12.50 -5.04 8.73
N ASP A 79 -12.02 -5.24 9.95
CA ASP A 79 -11.11 -4.32 10.62
C ASP A 79 -9.80 -4.16 9.84
N PHE A 80 -9.22 -5.26 9.37
CA PHE A 80 -8.01 -5.24 8.55
C PHE A 80 -8.24 -4.47 7.24
N TYR A 81 -9.38 -4.70 6.58
CA TYR A 81 -9.75 -4.03 5.34
C TYR A 81 -9.81 -2.51 5.53
N PHE A 82 -10.62 -2.04 6.49
CA PHE A 82 -10.80 -0.60 6.71
C PHE A 82 -9.53 0.06 7.21
N LYS A 83 -8.77 -0.62 8.07
CA LYS A 83 -7.49 -0.10 8.55
C LYS A 83 -6.51 0.08 7.39
N THR A 84 -6.29 -0.96 6.59
CA THR A 84 -5.36 -0.92 5.45
C THR A 84 -5.78 0.11 4.42
N LEU A 85 -7.09 0.21 4.13
CA LEU A 85 -7.64 1.20 3.20
C LEU A 85 -7.43 2.65 3.67
N ASN A 86 -7.50 2.92 4.97
CA ASN A 86 -7.36 4.29 5.50
C ASN A 86 -5.91 4.68 5.79
N GLU A 87 -5.12 3.74 6.30
CA GLU A 87 -3.77 3.97 6.82
C GLU A 87 -2.67 3.68 5.79
N ASN A 88 -2.93 2.83 4.77
CA ASN A 88 -1.88 2.39 3.85
C ASN A 88 -2.16 2.71 2.38
N THR A 89 -3.37 3.11 2.02
CA THR A 89 -3.64 3.63 0.68
C THR A 89 -3.82 5.15 0.69
N PHE A 90 -4.01 5.73 -0.49
CA PHE A 90 -4.40 7.13 -0.68
C PHE A 90 -5.92 7.33 -0.73
N THR A 91 -6.71 6.27 -0.49
CA THR A 91 -8.18 6.30 -0.63
C THR A 91 -8.80 7.40 0.22
N SER A 92 -8.40 7.53 1.49
CA SER A 92 -8.90 8.58 2.39
C SER A 92 -8.60 9.99 1.89
N LEU A 93 -7.44 10.21 1.27
CA LEU A 93 -7.08 11.48 0.65
C LEU A 93 -7.93 11.75 -0.60
N ILE A 94 -8.09 10.77 -1.48
CA ILE A 94 -8.83 10.89 -2.74
C ILE A 94 -10.33 11.09 -2.49
N LEU A 95 -10.92 10.36 -1.55
CA LEU A 95 -12.35 10.41 -1.24
C LEU A 95 -12.81 11.82 -0.83
N ASN A 96 -11.96 12.58 -0.13
CA ASN A 96 -12.26 13.96 0.25
C ASN A 96 -12.38 14.89 -0.97
N PHE A 97 -11.70 14.58 -2.08
CA PHE A 97 -11.82 15.31 -3.34
C PHE A 97 -12.92 14.73 -4.25
N ALA A 98 -13.21 13.43 -4.15
CA ALA A 98 -14.21 12.75 -4.98
C ALA A 98 -15.66 13.14 -4.62
N LYS A 99 -15.97 13.41 -3.34
CA LYS A 99 -17.32 13.80 -2.89
C LYS A 99 -17.87 15.08 -3.55
N LYS A 100 -17.04 15.90 -4.20
CA LYS A 100 -17.45 17.14 -4.88
C LYS A 100 -17.75 16.99 -6.37
N ASN A 101 -17.40 15.87 -7.01
CA ASN A 101 -17.57 15.70 -8.45
C ASN A 101 -18.18 14.32 -8.74
N THR A 102 -19.50 14.24 -8.88
CA THR A 102 -20.22 13.01 -9.21
C THR A 102 -20.20 12.75 -10.71
N SER A 103 -19.06 12.32 -11.24
CA SER A 103 -18.96 11.67 -12.55
C SER A 103 -18.70 10.17 -12.40
N ASN A 104 -19.27 9.35 -13.28
CA ASN A 104 -19.05 7.89 -13.32
C ASN A 104 -17.58 7.46 -13.50
N SER A 105 -16.68 8.39 -13.86
CA SER A 105 -15.24 8.15 -13.92
C SER A 105 -14.56 8.18 -12.54
N LEU A 106 -15.10 8.94 -11.59
CA LEU A 106 -14.56 9.04 -10.24
C LEU A 106 -14.95 7.84 -9.37
N THR A 107 -16.15 7.28 -9.54
CA THR A 107 -16.54 6.02 -8.89
C THR A 107 -15.61 4.86 -9.28
N ARG A 108 -15.24 4.73 -10.56
CA ARG A 108 -14.23 3.73 -10.99
C ARG A 108 -12.84 3.93 -10.38
N ARG A 109 -12.46 5.19 -10.06
CA ARG A 109 -11.20 5.52 -9.38
C ARG A 109 -11.27 5.26 -7.87
N VAL A 110 -12.47 5.29 -7.28
CA VAL A 110 -12.69 4.89 -5.88
C VAL A 110 -12.59 3.38 -5.73
N ASP A 111 -13.02 2.62 -6.74
CA ASP A 111 -12.93 1.15 -6.75
C ASP A 111 -11.51 0.63 -7.01
N LYS A 112 -10.70 1.39 -7.75
CA LYS A 112 -9.27 1.11 -7.94
C LYS A 112 -8.48 1.61 -6.75
N ILE A 113 -7.72 0.74 -6.11
CA ILE A 113 -6.68 1.15 -5.15
C ILE A 113 -5.56 1.74 -5.98
N ASP A 114 -5.54 3.06 -6.04
CA ASP A 114 -4.55 3.76 -6.83
C ASP A 114 -3.22 3.81 -6.09
N ASP A 115 -2.36 2.92 -6.54
CA ASP A 115 -1.00 2.71 -6.05
C ASP A 115 0.04 3.22 -7.07
N ASN A 116 -0.43 3.87 -8.15
CA ASN A 116 0.37 4.24 -9.33
C ASN A 116 0.61 5.75 -9.47
N TYR A 117 0.44 6.54 -8.41
CA TYR A 117 0.44 7.99 -8.60
C TYR A 117 1.77 8.62 -8.99
N LEU A 118 2.92 7.95 -8.83
CA LEU A 118 4.18 8.50 -9.33
C LEU A 118 5.08 7.38 -9.87
N LEU A 119 5.47 7.55 -11.12
CA LEU A 119 6.51 6.78 -11.81
C LEU A 119 7.85 6.83 -11.05
N ASP A 120 8.03 7.86 -10.23
CA ASP A 120 9.15 8.01 -9.31
C ASP A 120 8.76 7.69 -7.87
N ARG A 121 9.35 6.61 -7.33
CA ARG A 121 9.21 6.28 -5.92
C ARG A 121 10.15 7.16 -5.10
N LYS A 122 9.57 8.14 -4.40
CA LYS A 122 10.31 9.09 -3.56
C LYS A 122 10.73 8.45 -2.25
N TYR A 123 12.00 8.60 -1.88
CA TYR A 123 12.50 8.22 -0.57
C TYR A 123 13.45 9.27 0.01
N CYS A 124 13.61 9.24 1.33
CA CYS A 124 14.47 10.15 2.08
C CYS A 124 15.55 9.31 2.77
N ILE A 125 16.81 9.61 2.48
CA ILE A 125 17.95 8.85 3.02
C ILE A 125 17.98 8.84 4.55
N SER A 126 17.61 9.95 5.20
CA SER A 126 17.53 10.02 6.67
C SER A 126 16.36 9.25 7.25
N CYS A 127 15.28 9.04 6.49
CA CYS A 127 14.23 8.11 6.89
C CYS A 127 14.73 6.67 6.81
N VAL A 128 15.36 6.32 5.68
CA VAL A 128 15.92 4.99 5.45
C VAL A 128 16.94 4.63 6.53
N GLY A 129 17.88 5.52 6.84
CA GLY A 129 18.89 5.30 7.89
C GLY A 129 18.25 5.01 9.25
N ARG A 130 17.29 5.85 9.68
CA ARG A 130 16.57 5.64 10.94
C ARG A 130 15.74 4.37 10.97
N ASP A 131 15.12 4.00 9.85
CA ASP A 131 14.34 2.76 9.75
C ASP A 131 15.24 1.53 9.93
N TYR A 132 16.42 1.52 9.30
CA TYR A 132 17.39 0.45 9.48
C TYR A 132 17.95 0.39 10.89
N GLU A 133 18.31 1.53 11.48
CA GLU A 133 18.81 1.59 12.87
C GLU A 133 17.77 1.09 13.89
N SER A 134 16.49 1.42 13.69
CA SER A 134 15.44 1.11 14.66
C SER A 134 14.75 -0.24 14.44
N LYS A 135 14.61 -0.70 13.20
CA LYS A 135 13.77 -1.85 12.83
C LYS A 135 14.48 -2.88 11.95
N GLY A 136 15.59 -2.53 11.31
CA GLY A 136 16.31 -3.40 10.38
C GLY A 136 15.70 -3.50 8.98
N PHE A 137 14.65 -2.73 8.67
CA PHE A 137 14.05 -2.65 7.33
C PHE A 137 13.50 -1.25 7.08
N THR A 138 13.40 -0.85 5.81
CA THR A 138 12.80 0.43 5.39
C THR A 138 11.49 0.20 4.61
N TYR A 139 10.73 1.26 4.42
CA TYR A 139 9.45 1.23 3.71
C TYR A 139 9.16 2.55 2.98
N TRP A 140 8.35 2.48 1.92
CA TRP A 140 7.88 3.68 1.24
C TRP A 140 6.79 4.35 2.05
N ARG A 141 6.98 5.64 2.31
CA ARG A 141 6.04 6.47 3.06
C ARG A 141 5.02 7.13 2.15
N ARG A 142 3.75 7.17 2.55
CA ARG A 142 2.67 7.83 1.81
C ARG A 142 2.89 9.32 1.72
N SER A 143 3.26 9.97 2.83
CA SER A 143 3.58 11.41 2.87
C SER A 143 4.61 11.82 1.80
N HIS A 144 5.60 10.98 1.52
CA HIS A 144 6.59 11.22 0.47
C HIS A 144 6.01 11.09 -0.93
N GLN A 145 5.01 10.23 -1.17
CA GLN A 145 4.46 10.02 -2.52
C GLN A 145 3.36 11.04 -2.89
N ILE A 146 2.98 11.95 -2.00
CA ILE A 146 1.95 12.96 -2.32
C ILE A 146 2.45 13.85 -3.48
N PRO A 147 1.64 14.10 -4.52
CA PRO A 147 1.99 15.03 -5.59
C PRO A 147 2.30 16.44 -5.05
N GLY A 148 3.35 17.07 -5.57
CA GLY A 148 3.83 18.37 -5.09
C GLY A 148 4.68 18.32 -3.81
N VAL A 149 4.72 17.20 -3.09
CA VAL A 149 5.67 17.01 -1.98
C VAL A 149 7.03 16.64 -2.57
N VAL A 150 7.99 17.58 -2.50
CA VAL A 150 9.34 17.44 -3.07
C VAL A 150 10.43 17.25 -2.02
N CYS A 151 10.09 17.38 -0.74
CA CYS A 151 11.00 17.17 0.37
C CYS A 151 10.33 16.44 1.53
N CYS A 152 11.14 15.78 2.36
CA CYS A 152 10.66 15.07 3.54
C CYS A 152 10.06 16.05 4.57
N LEU A 153 8.81 15.80 5.00
CA LEU A 153 8.06 16.65 5.93
C LEU A 153 8.25 16.27 7.41
N LEU A 154 9.32 15.56 7.75
CA LEU A 154 9.44 15.03 9.10
C LEU A 154 9.53 16.14 10.15
N PHE A 155 8.45 16.26 10.93
CA PHE A 155 8.33 17.15 12.08
C PHE A 155 9.08 16.56 13.29
N VAL A 156 10.07 17.29 13.81
CA VAL A 156 10.65 17.11 15.16
C VAL A 156 10.15 18.22 16.08
N VAL A 157 9.29 17.91 17.05
CA VAL A 157 8.85 18.93 18.02
C VAL A 157 9.94 19.15 19.10
N GLY A 158 10.72 20.24 18.94
CA GLY A 158 11.65 20.89 19.90
C GLY A 158 13.14 20.49 19.81
N ASN A 159 14.17 21.36 19.73
CA ASN A 159 14.30 22.78 19.35
C ASN A 159 15.20 22.85 18.11
N THR A 160 14.61 23.21 16.97
CA THR A 160 15.19 23.33 15.61
C THR A 160 15.01 22.09 14.71
N ILE A 161 13.93 22.08 13.91
CA ILE A 161 13.89 21.34 12.63
C ILE A 161 14.23 22.33 11.54
N ARG A 162 15.26 22.05 10.75
CA ARG A 162 15.30 22.44 9.33
C ARG A 162 16.19 21.47 8.56
N ILE A 163 15.65 20.36 8.10
CA ILE A 163 16.29 19.68 6.97
C ILE A 163 15.22 19.38 5.91
N PHE A 164 15.21 20.23 4.89
CA PHE A 164 14.54 20.01 3.62
C PHE A 164 15.39 19.00 2.83
N ILE A 165 15.18 17.70 3.04
CA ILE A 165 15.84 16.68 2.22
C ILE A 165 15.03 16.53 0.94
N ILE A 166 15.63 16.92 -0.18
CA ILE A 166 15.10 16.64 -1.51
C ILE A 166 15.04 15.12 -1.68
N PHE A 167 13.89 14.60 -2.10
CA PHE A 167 13.76 13.17 -2.31
C PHE A 167 14.70 12.68 -3.41
N GLN A 168 15.27 11.51 -3.20
CA GLN A 168 15.82 10.73 -4.29
C GLN A 168 14.68 9.95 -4.95
N THR A 169 14.72 9.87 -6.28
CA THR A 169 13.82 9.04 -7.07
C THR A 169 14.55 7.75 -7.42
N GLN A 170 13.84 6.64 -7.35
CA GLN A 170 14.35 5.38 -7.89
C GLN A 170 13.78 5.21 -9.29
N GLU A 171 14.64 5.28 -10.31
CA GLU A 171 14.25 4.87 -11.66
C GLU A 171 13.91 3.38 -11.64
N ILE A 172 12.73 3.04 -12.16
CA ILE A 172 12.34 1.65 -12.36
C ILE A 172 12.90 1.24 -13.72
N GLN A 173 13.98 0.47 -13.74
CA GLN A 173 14.32 -0.29 -14.94
C GLN A 173 13.29 -1.42 -15.07
N CYS A 174 12.39 -1.29 -16.06
CA CYS A 174 11.50 -2.37 -16.49
C CYS A 174 12.28 -3.51 -17.15
#